data_AF-A0A7S1YYW3-F1
#
_entry.id   AF-A0A7S1YYW3-F1
#
_cell.length_a   1.000
_cell.length_b   1.000
_cell.length_c   1.000
_cell.angle_alpha   90.00
_cell.angle_beta   90.00
_cell.angle_gamma   90.00
#
_symmetry.space_group_name_H-M   'P 1'
#
loop_
_entity.id
_entity.type
_entity.pdbx_description
1 polymer ?
#
loop_
_entity_poly.entity_id
_entity_poly.type
_entity_poly.pdbx_seq_one_letter_code
_entity_poly.pdbx_strand_id
1 'polypeptide(L)'
;MRTFLSPGVKRKSVTNFDRVFSGPCAARKEKSNVTMMQRLVTCIRDCLVELESEDFSDADLEKWAVLIFESMSAPTRMFHGIQHIFDVSHGISKPLPILGAFFHDIIYYTIDGGLSSDQAEVIKGIIDEEEGGVVRLKQNLVLPDGSEEDKLVMTVASIFNIQPGQTLNPF
;
A
#
# COMPACT_ATOMS: atom_id res chain seq x y z
N MET A 1 -37.33 -52.03 2.87
CA MET A 1 -36.90 -52.52 1.55
C MET A 1 -35.79 -51.60 1.05
N ARG A 2 -34.56 -52.14 1.05
CA ARG A 2 -33.33 -51.75 0.29
C ARG A 2 -32.99 -50.26 0.07
N THR A 3 -32.00 -49.81 0.84
CA THR A 3 -30.73 -49.18 0.42
C THR A 3 -30.51 -48.92 -1.08
N PHE A 4 -30.05 -47.71 -1.39
CA PHE A 4 -28.84 -47.49 -2.20
C PHE A 4 -28.09 -46.25 -1.68
N LEU A 5 -26.94 -46.52 -1.07
CA LEU A 5 -25.87 -45.57 -0.78
C LEU A 5 -25.03 -45.39 -2.05
N SER A 6 -24.66 -44.16 -2.37
CA SER A 6 -23.45 -43.87 -3.14
C SER A 6 -22.52 -42.97 -2.31
N PRO A 7 -21.19 -43.16 -2.41
CA PRO A 7 -20.26 -42.79 -1.35
C PRO A 7 -19.41 -41.55 -1.69
N GLY A 8 -18.95 -40.87 -0.65
CA GLY A 8 -17.63 -40.25 -0.68
C GLY A 8 -17.55 -38.76 -1.01
N VAL A 9 -18.05 -37.91 -0.11
CA VAL A 9 -17.40 -36.61 0.13
C VAL A 9 -17.02 -36.58 1.60
N LYS A 10 -15.77 -36.95 1.88
CA LYS A 10 -15.16 -36.72 3.20
C LYS A 10 -15.11 -35.21 3.41
N ARG A 11 -16.08 -34.67 4.16
CA ARG A 11 -15.93 -33.35 4.78
C ARG A 11 -14.74 -33.47 5.72
N LYS A 12 -13.57 -32.97 5.28
CA LYS A 12 -12.45 -32.76 6.18
C LYS A 12 -12.93 -31.74 7.21
N SER A 13 -13.10 -32.20 8.45
CA SER A 13 -13.21 -31.32 9.60
C SER A 13 -11.91 -30.54 9.67
N VAL A 14 -11.92 -29.29 9.23
CA VAL A 14 -10.83 -28.36 9.49
C VAL A 14 -11.01 -27.85 10.90
N THR A 15 -10.65 -28.68 11.88
CA THR A 15 -10.33 -28.21 13.21
C THR A 15 -8.92 -27.64 13.12
N ASN A 16 -8.82 -26.34 12.81
CA ASN A 16 -7.61 -25.55 13.02
C ASN A 16 -8.03 -24.25 13.68
N PHE A 17 -8.36 -24.37 14.96
CA PHE A 17 -8.69 -23.26 15.84
C PHE A 17 -7.44 -22.46 16.28
N ASP A 18 -6.24 -22.90 15.84
CA ASP A 18 -4.94 -22.30 16.19
C ASP A 18 -4.36 -21.36 15.12
N ARG A 19 -5.14 -20.98 14.09
CA ARG A 19 -4.74 -19.92 13.13
C ARG A 19 -5.30 -18.53 13.46
N VAL A 20 -5.97 -18.40 14.60
CA VAL A 20 -6.50 -17.12 15.05
C VAL A 20 -5.40 -16.46 15.90
N PHE A 21 -5.05 -15.20 15.56
CA PHE A 21 -4.12 -14.31 16.28
C PHE A 21 -2.66 -14.19 15.80
N SER A 22 -2.38 -14.51 14.55
CA SER A 22 -1.20 -13.99 13.87
C SER A 22 -1.61 -13.03 12.74
N GLY A 23 -1.73 -11.72 13.03
CA GLY A 23 -1.94 -10.73 11.98
C GLY A 23 -0.75 -10.67 10.99
N PRO A 24 -0.92 -10.05 9.81
CA PRO A 24 0.08 -10.00 8.73
C PRO A 24 1.48 -9.54 9.17
N CYS A 25 1.54 -8.66 10.18
CA CYS A 25 2.79 -8.13 10.73
C CYS A 25 3.28 -8.84 12.01
N ALA A 26 2.47 -9.71 12.62
CA ALA A 26 2.64 -10.07 14.04
C ALA A 26 3.33 -11.42 14.31
N ALA A 27 3.55 -12.29 13.31
CA ALA A 27 3.88 -13.69 13.64
C ALA A 27 4.87 -14.42 12.72
N ARG A 28 6.03 -13.84 12.46
CA ARG A 28 7.21 -14.68 12.22
C ARG A 28 8.17 -14.51 13.37
N LYS A 29 8.52 -15.62 14.03
CA LYS A 29 9.72 -15.70 14.88
C LYS A 29 10.86 -15.10 14.07
N GLU A 30 11.34 -13.94 14.50
CA GLU A 30 12.36 -13.18 13.79
C GLU A 30 13.58 -14.09 13.55
N LYS A 31 13.84 -14.41 12.28
CA LYS A 31 15.20 -14.83 11.90
C LYS A 31 16.08 -13.60 12.08
N SER A 32 17.16 -13.73 12.83
CA SER A 32 17.93 -12.61 13.40
C SER A 32 18.72 -11.72 12.41
N ASN A 33 18.36 -11.68 11.12
CA ASN A 33 18.97 -10.82 10.09
C ASN A 33 18.00 -10.56 8.93
N VAL A 34 16.84 -9.94 9.20
CA VAL A 34 15.93 -9.47 8.14
C VAL A 34 16.04 -7.94 8.05
N THR A 35 16.33 -7.41 6.86
CA THR A 35 16.41 -5.95 6.67
C THR A 35 15.02 -5.31 6.75
N MET A 36 14.94 -4.01 7.01
CA MET A 36 13.64 -3.28 7.01
C MET A 36 12.92 -3.40 5.67
N MET A 37 13.67 -3.42 4.57
CA MET A 37 13.13 -3.63 3.23
C MET A 37 12.46 -5.01 3.08
N GLN A 38 13.14 -6.07 3.52
CA GLN A 38 12.58 -7.42 3.48
C GLN A 38 11.34 -7.55 4.39
N ARG A 39 11.33 -6.85 5.53
CA ARG A 39 10.16 -6.79 6.42
C ARG A 39 8.97 -6.10 5.73
N LEU A 40 9.18 -4.95 5.09
CA LEU A 40 8.17 -4.24 4.31
C LEU A 40 7.57 -5.14 3.22
N VAL A 41 8.41 -5.69 2.33
CA VAL A 41 7.98 -6.54 1.22
C VAL A 41 7.17 -7.74 1.73
N THR A 42 7.61 -8.37 2.82
CA THR A 42 6.90 -9.52 3.40
C THR A 42 5.55 -9.10 3.98
N CYS A 43 5.47 -7.99 4.72
CA CYS A 43 4.23 -7.52 5.33
C CYS A 43 3.21 -7.07 4.28
N ILE A 44 3.66 -6.37 3.22
CA ILE A 44 2.80 -5.97 2.10
C ILE A 44 2.25 -7.22 1.41
N ARG A 45 3.11 -8.21 1.11
CA ARG A 45 2.68 -9.48 0.52
C ARG A 45 1.63 -10.18 1.38
N ASP A 46 1.89 -10.33 2.67
CA ASP A 46 1.00 -11.03 3.59
C ASP A 46 -0.37 -10.31 3.67
N CYS A 47 -0.40 -8.97 3.65
CA CYS A 47 -1.65 -8.20 3.59
C CYS A 47 -2.42 -8.40 2.29
N LEU A 48 -1.75 -8.42 1.14
CA LEU A 48 -2.38 -8.58 -0.18
C LEU A 48 -2.94 -9.99 -0.38
N VAL A 49 -2.23 -11.01 0.11
CA VAL A 49 -2.71 -12.40 0.12
C VAL A 49 -3.96 -12.53 0.97
N GLU A 50 -4.01 -11.89 2.15
CA GLU A 50 -5.23 -11.90 2.99
C GLU A 50 -6.40 -11.14 2.36
N LEU A 51 -6.12 -10.16 1.50
CA LEU A 51 -7.10 -9.44 0.69
C LEU A 51 -7.51 -10.19 -0.60
N GLU A 52 -7.08 -11.43 -0.77
CA GLU A 52 -7.34 -12.25 -1.97
C GLU A 52 -6.89 -11.55 -3.27
N SER A 53 -5.85 -10.71 -3.18
CA SER A 53 -5.22 -10.04 -4.32
C SER A 53 -3.96 -10.80 -4.75
N GLU A 54 -4.04 -11.60 -5.82
CA GLU A 54 -3.04 -12.65 -6.08
C GLU A 54 -2.02 -12.36 -7.21
N ASP A 55 -2.03 -11.20 -7.87
CA ASP A 55 -1.22 -10.95 -9.08
C ASP A 55 -0.12 -9.88 -8.92
N PHE A 56 0.77 -10.01 -7.93
CA PHE A 56 1.92 -9.10 -7.78
C PHE A 56 3.25 -9.85 -7.81
N SER A 57 4.15 -9.41 -8.70
CA SER A 57 5.51 -9.94 -8.72
C SER A 57 6.33 -9.40 -7.55
N ASP A 58 7.40 -10.10 -7.18
CA ASP A 58 8.34 -9.62 -6.16
C ASP A 58 8.91 -8.23 -6.51
N ALA A 59 9.09 -7.95 -7.80
CA ALA A 59 9.54 -6.65 -8.27
C ALA A 59 8.51 -5.53 -8.03
N ASP A 60 7.21 -5.81 -8.10
CA ASP A 60 6.18 -4.81 -7.82
C ASP A 60 6.10 -4.50 -6.33
N LEU A 61 6.18 -5.52 -5.50
CA LEU A 61 6.24 -5.37 -4.04
C LEU A 61 7.50 -4.61 -3.59
N GLU A 62 8.63 -4.87 -4.25
CA GLU A 62 9.88 -4.16 -3.98
C GLU A 62 9.81 -2.68 -4.37
N LYS A 63 9.21 -2.33 -5.52
CA LYS A 63 8.99 -0.93 -5.90
C LYS A 63 8.20 -0.17 -4.84
N TRP A 64 7.12 -0.78 -4.33
CA TRP A 64 6.32 -0.15 -3.27
C TRP A 64 7.07 -0.04 -1.95
N ALA A 65 7.84 -1.07 -1.59
CA ALA A 65 8.66 -1.02 -0.39
C ALA A 65 9.77 0.04 -0.48
N VAL A 66 10.41 0.21 -1.64
CA VAL A 66 11.37 1.29 -1.90
C VAL A 66 10.71 2.65 -1.75
N LEU A 67 9.55 2.87 -2.38
CA LEU A 67 8.80 4.12 -2.27
C LEU A 67 8.51 4.48 -0.80
N ILE A 68 7.99 3.53 -0.01
CA ILE A 68 7.72 3.74 1.42
C ILE A 68 9.02 4.02 2.18
N PHE A 69 10.06 3.23 1.92
CA PHE A 69 11.32 3.33 2.63
C PHE A 69 12.01 4.67 2.39
N GLU A 70 12.12 5.12 1.15
CA GLU A 70 12.72 6.43 0.82
C GLU A 70 11.91 7.57 1.43
N SER A 71 10.58 7.50 1.30
CA SER A 71 9.68 8.50 1.86
C SER A 71 9.87 8.64 3.37
N MET A 72 9.96 7.53 4.09
CA MET A 72 10.10 7.50 5.56
C MET A 72 11.56 7.62 6.05
N SER A 73 12.53 7.73 5.14
CA SER A 73 13.96 7.87 5.48
C SER A 73 14.51 9.26 5.14
N ALA A 74 13.67 10.17 4.63
CA ALA A 74 14.07 11.53 4.32
C ALA A 74 14.56 12.26 5.59
N PRO A 75 15.72 12.95 5.56
CA PRO A 75 16.32 13.58 6.72
C PRO A 75 15.48 14.71 7.33
N THR A 76 14.54 15.27 6.56
CA THR A 76 13.58 16.29 6.99
C THR A 76 12.49 15.73 7.91
N ARG A 77 12.31 14.41 7.97
CA ARG A 77 11.21 13.75 8.69
C ARG A 77 11.65 13.22 10.07
N MET A 78 11.96 14.15 10.98
CA MET A 78 12.49 13.80 12.31
C MET A 78 11.54 12.98 13.21
N PHE A 79 10.24 12.93 12.89
CA PHE A 79 9.22 12.20 13.67
C PHE A 79 8.56 11.04 12.91
N HIS A 80 8.84 10.87 11.61
CA HIS A 80 8.23 9.85 10.75
C HIS A 80 9.32 9.01 10.10
N GLY A 81 9.89 8.09 10.90
CA GLY A 81 10.90 7.13 10.44
C GLY A 81 10.30 5.78 10.04
N ILE A 82 11.06 4.94 9.34
CA ILE A 82 10.55 3.61 8.93
C ILE A 82 10.13 2.71 10.11
N GLN A 83 10.69 2.91 11.30
CA GLN A 83 10.25 2.18 12.50
C GLN A 83 8.85 2.62 12.95
N HIS A 84 8.49 3.89 12.74
CA HIS A 84 7.21 4.45 13.15
C HIS A 84 6.02 3.72 12.49
N ILE A 85 6.10 3.39 11.19
CA ILE A 85 5.02 2.67 10.51
C ILE A 85 4.77 1.27 11.10
N PHE A 86 5.82 0.61 11.62
CA PHE A 86 5.69 -0.67 12.31
C PHE A 86 5.10 -0.50 13.72
N ASP A 87 5.43 0.61 14.39
CA ASP A 87 4.87 0.92 15.70
C ASP A 87 3.37 1.29 15.60
N VAL A 88 2.98 2.04 14.56
CA VAL A 88 1.57 2.39 14.27
C VAL A 88 0.75 1.17 13.86
N SER A 89 1.35 0.24 13.12
CA SER A 89 0.67 -1.01 12.72
C SER A 89 0.68 -2.09 13.80
N HIS A 90 1.35 -1.85 14.94
CA HIS A 90 1.46 -2.82 16.01
C HIS A 90 0.08 -3.18 16.60
N GLY A 91 -0.20 -4.49 16.75
CA GLY A 91 -1.47 -4.98 17.28
C GLY A 91 -2.65 -4.90 16.29
N ILE A 92 -2.46 -4.35 15.09
CA ILE A 92 -3.47 -4.39 14.03
C ILE A 92 -3.45 -5.77 13.36
N SER A 93 -4.62 -6.41 13.27
CA SER A 93 -4.75 -7.72 12.62
C SER A 93 -5.36 -7.66 11.23
N LYS A 94 -5.98 -6.54 10.84
CA LYS A 94 -6.65 -6.38 9.54
C LYS A 94 -5.67 -5.83 8.50
N PRO A 95 -5.67 -6.34 7.25
CA PRO A 95 -4.69 -5.95 6.24
C PRO A 95 -4.86 -4.49 5.75
N LEU A 96 -6.09 -4.00 5.54
CA LEU A 96 -6.32 -2.64 5.04
C LEU A 96 -5.76 -1.54 5.98
N PRO A 97 -6.00 -1.57 7.30
CA PRO A 97 -5.41 -0.57 8.19
C PRO A 97 -3.88 -0.67 8.29
N ILE A 98 -3.29 -1.87 8.11
CA ILE A 98 -1.82 -2.04 8.06
C ILE A 98 -1.27 -1.35 6.81
N LEU A 99 -1.85 -1.62 5.64
CA LEU A 99 -1.46 -0.95 4.39
C LEU A 99 -1.67 0.57 4.50
N GLY A 100 -2.79 1.01 5.08
CA GLY A 100 -3.03 2.42 5.39
C GLY A 100 -1.91 3.04 6.22
N ALA A 101 -1.49 2.37 7.30
CA ALA A 101 -0.37 2.83 8.13
C ALA A 101 0.97 2.88 7.38
N PHE A 102 1.19 2.02 6.37
CA PHE A 102 2.43 2.06 5.58
C PHE A 102 2.43 3.20 4.55
N PHE A 103 1.26 3.54 4.00
CA PHE A 103 1.11 4.55 2.96
C PHE A 103 0.69 5.94 3.45
N HIS A 104 0.32 6.12 4.73
CA HIS A 104 -0.34 7.34 5.22
C HIS A 104 0.43 8.64 4.96
N ASP A 105 1.76 8.58 4.97
CA ASP A 105 2.60 9.76 4.92
C ASP A 105 3.67 9.67 3.81
N ILE A 106 3.45 8.93 2.71
CA ILE A 106 4.51 8.71 1.71
C ILE A 106 4.96 10.00 0.99
N ILE A 107 4.08 10.96 0.71
CA ILE A 107 4.45 12.19 -0.01
C ILE A 107 4.10 13.40 0.84
N TYR A 108 5.11 14.13 1.32
CA TYR A 108 4.97 15.42 2.00
C TYR A 108 5.59 16.52 1.16
N TYR A 109 4.92 16.88 0.07
CA TYR A 109 5.45 17.81 -0.93
C TYR A 109 6.06 19.11 -0.35
N THR A 110 5.41 19.72 0.65
CA THR A 110 5.90 20.96 1.28
C THR A 110 7.07 20.77 2.24
N ILE A 111 7.16 19.63 2.93
CA ILE A 111 8.23 19.34 3.90
C ILE A 111 9.46 18.74 3.21
N ASP A 112 9.23 17.97 2.16
CA ASP A 112 10.27 17.31 1.37
C ASP A 112 10.89 18.26 0.32
N GLY A 113 10.26 19.42 0.07
CA GLY A 113 10.76 20.43 -0.87
C GLY A 113 10.55 20.06 -2.33
N GLY A 114 9.54 19.25 -2.62
CA GLY A 114 9.26 18.69 -3.94
C GLY A 114 9.11 17.16 -3.90
N LEU A 115 9.18 16.54 -5.09
CA LEU A 115 9.10 15.09 -5.25
C LEU A 115 10.48 14.49 -5.54
N SER A 116 10.74 13.30 -5.01
CA SER A 116 11.89 12.50 -5.47
C SER A 116 11.69 12.05 -6.93
N SER A 117 12.77 11.63 -7.59
CA SER A 117 12.69 11.10 -8.97
C SER A 117 11.70 9.93 -9.07
N ASP A 118 11.73 9.02 -8.10
CA ASP A 118 10.88 7.83 -8.09
C ASP A 118 9.41 8.19 -7.79
N GLN A 119 9.17 9.12 -6.87
CA GLN A 119 7.83 9.66 -6.60
C GLN A 119 7.26 10.37 -7.85
N ALA A 120 8.07 11.20 -8.50
CA ALA A 120 7.68 11.93 -9.71
C ALA A 120 7.33 10.99 -10.87
N GLU A 121 8.08 9.89 -11.05
CA GLU A 121 7.77 8.90 -12.07
C GLU A 121 6.47 8.13 -11.75
N VAL A 122 6.23 7.79 -10.48
CA VAL A 122 4.98 7.11 -10.06
C VAL A 122 3.74 7.97 -10.29
N ILE A 123 3.82 9.28 -10.03
CA ILE A 123 2.66 10.19 -10.18
C ILE A 123 2.63 10.95 -11.50
N LYS A 124 3.50 10.57 -12.42
CA LYS A 124 3.63 11.19 -13.74
C LYS A 124 2.32 11.13 -14.50
N GLY A 125 1.88 12.29 -15.00
CA GLY A 125 0.62 12.40 -15.73
C GLY A 125 -0.62 12.53 -14.84
N ILE A 126 -0.47 12.47 -13.51
CA ILE A 126 -1.56 12.70 -12.55
C ILE A 126 -1.63 14.17 -12.14
N ILE A 127 -0.47 14.81 -11.93
CA ILE A 127 -0.39 16.20 -11.48
C ILE A 127 0.35 17.09 -12.48
N ASP A 128 0.01 18.38 -12.46
CA ASP A 128 0.77 19.45 -13.09
C ASP A 128 1.41 20.31 -11.97
N GLU A 129 2.72 20.54 -12.07
CA GLU A 129 3.48 21.38 -11.15
C GLU A 129 3.77 22.72 -11.84
N GLU A 130 3.19 23.81 -11.33
CA GLU A 130 3.36 25.17 -11.86
C GLU A 130 4.51 25.90 -11.13
N GLU A 131 5.02 26.98 -11.76
CA GLU A 131 6.00 27.86 -11.12
C GLU A 131 5.47 28.37 -9.77
N GLY A 132 6.31 28.26 -8.73
CA GLY A 132 5.95 28.66 -7.37
C GLY A 132 5.43 27.52 -6.47
N GLY A 133 5.52 26.26 -6.91
CA GLY A 133 5.16 25.09 -6.09
C GLY A 133 3.66 24.83 -6.00
N VAL A 134 2.89 25.40 -6.93
CA VAL A 134 1.45 25.14 -7.04
C VAL A 134 1.26 23.81 -7.76
N VAL A 135 0.67 22.85 -7.07
CA VAL A 135 0.37 21.53 -7.64
C VAL A 135 -1.11 21.47 -7.99
N ARG A 136 -1.44 20.95 -9.18
CA ARG A 136 -2.83 20.75 -9.63
C ARG A 136 -3.05 19.31 -10.04
N LEU A 137 -4.25 18.79 -9.79
CA LEU A 137 -4.67 17.54 -10.41
C LEU A 137 -4.90 17.79 -11.91
N LYS A 138 -4.33 16.97 -12.77
CA LYS A 138 -4.42 17.16 -14.22
C LYS A 138 -5.87 17.05 -14.70
N GLN A 139 -6.26 17.94 -15.61
CA GLN A 139 -7.64 17.96 -16.15
C GLN A 139 -7.96 16.72 -16.99
N ASN A 140 -6.97 16.26 -17.76
CA ASN A 140 -7.06 15.06 -18.60
C ASN A 140 -6.04 14.05 -18.08
N LEU A 141 -6.48 13.16 -17.19
CA LEU A 141 -5.67 12.06 -16.67
C LEU A 141 -5.37 11.09 -17.80
N VAL A 142 -4.27 11.34 -18.50
CA VAL A 142 -3.68 10.39 -19.45
C VAL A 142 -2.53 9.73 -18.71
N LEU A 143 -2.69 8.43 -18.44
CA LEU A 143 -1.65 7.65 -17.78
C LEU A 143 -0.42 7.50 -18.69
N PRO A 144 0.76 7.16 -18.13
CA PRO A 144 1.97 6.91 -18.92
C PRO A 144 1.81 5.83 -20.00
N ASP A 145 0.82 4.94 -19.88
CA ASP A 145 0.50 3.89 -20.85
C ASP A 145 -0.48 4.33 -21.96
N GLY A 146 -0.95 5.59 -21.91
CA GLY A 146 -1.86 6.17 -22.90
C GLY A 146 -3.33 5.81 -22.70
N SER A 147 -3.71 5.14 -21.61
CA SER A 147 -5.11 4.92 -21.27
C SER A 147 -5.79 6.22 -20.79
N GLU A 148 -7.04 6.40 -21.22
CA GLU A 148 -7.90 7.49 -20.73
C GLU A 148 -8.43 7.11 -19.35
N GLU A 149 -8.18 7.97 -18.37
CA GLU A 149 -8.76 7.96 -17.02
C GLU A 149 -8.40 6.73 -16.15
N ASP A 150 -7.46 6.92 -15.23
CA ASP A 150 -7.24 5.96 -14.16
C ASP A 150 -8.42 5.97 -13.17
N LYS A 151 -9.22 4.91 -13.21
CA LYS A 151 -10.37 4.72 -12.31
C LYS A 151 -9.98 4.75 -10.84
N LEU A 152 -8.77 4.30 -10.47
CA LEU A 152 -8.30 4.34 -9.09
C LEU A 152 -8.02 5.77 -8.67
N VAL A 153 -7.32 6.55 -9.50
CA VAL A 153 -7.07 7.98 -9.23
C VAL A 153 -8.39 8.74 -9.10
N MET A 154 -9.35 8.50 -10.01
CA MET A 154 -10.66 9.14 -9.93
C MET A 154 -11.46 8.72 -8.69
N THR A 155 -11.34 7.45 -8.27
CA THR A 155 -11.95 6.98 -7.03
C THR A 155 -11.35 7.70 -5.83
N VAL A 156 -10.02 7.79 -5.75
CA VAL A 156 -9.32 8.53 -4.69
C VAL A 156 -9.72 10.00 -4.70
N ALA A 157 -9.71 10.67 -5.85
CA ALA A 157 -10.14 12.05 -5.98
C ALA A 157 -11.58 12.25 -5.48
N SER A 158 -12.48 11.33 -5.80
CA SER A 158 -13.87 11.38 -5.33
C SER A 158 -14.00 11.23 -3.81
N ILE A 159 -13.19 10.36 -3.17
CA ILE A 159 -13.16 10.17 -1.72
C ILE A 159 -12.78 11.46 -1.01
N PHE A 160 -11.83 12.21 -1.57
CA PHE A 160 -11.33 13.47 -1.02
C PHE A 160 -12.03 14.72 -1.56
N ASN A 161 -13.10 14.54 -2.36
CA ASN A 161 -13.84 15.62 -3.01
C ASN A 161 -12.96 16.57 -3.83
N ILE A 162 -11.98 16.02 -4.53
CA ILE A 162 -11.07 16.71 -5.45
C ILE A 162 -11.57 16.50 -6.88
N GLN A 163 -11.55 17.56 -7.69
CA GLN A 163 -11.94 17.52 -9.10
C GLN A 163 -10.72 17.64 -10.03
N PRO A 164 -10.73 17.04 -11.23
CA PRO A 164 -9.71 17.30 -12.25
C PRO A 164 -9.58 18.81 -12.51
N GLY A 165 -8.33 19.29 -12.65
CA GLY A 165 -7.99 20.71 -12.81
C GLY A 165 -7.90 21.50 -11.49
N GLN A 166 -8.29 20.91 -10.35
CA GLN A 166 -8.26 21.57 -9.05
C GLN A 166 -6.82 21.69 -8.52
N THR A 167 -6.51 22.84 -7.94
CA THR A 167 -5.28 23.06 -7.18
C THR A 167 -5.31 22.24 -5.89
N LEU A 168 -4.28 21.43 -5.69
CA LEU A 168 -4.03 20.66 -4.48
C LEU A 168 -3.37 21.58 -3.47
N ASN A 169 -4.17 22.23 -2.63
CA ASN A 169 -3.64 23.08 -1.56
C ASN A 169 -3.35 22.23 -0.31
N PRO A 170 -2.13 22.28 0.23
CA PRO A 170 -1.79 21.63 1.50
C PRO A 170 -2.36 22.35 2.75
N PHE A 171 -3.14 23.42 2.59
CA PHE A 171 -3.72 24.24 3.67
C PHE A 171 -5.25 24.33 3.61
#